data_AF-A0A538UBV7-F1
#
_entry.id   AF-A0A538UBV7-F1
#
_cell.length_a   1.000
_cell.length_b   1.000
_cell.length_c   1.000
_cell.angle_alpha   90.00
_cell.angle_beta   90.00
_cell.angle_gamma   90.00
#
_symmetry.space_group_name_H-M   'P 1'
#
loop_
_entity.id
_entity.type
_entity.pdbx_description
1 polymer ?
#
loop_
_entity_poly.entity_id
_entity_poly.type
_entity_poly.pdbx_seq_one_letter_code
_entity_poly.pdbx_strand_id
1 'polypeptide(L)'
;MTSAEAREGESRRRGSARERESEFEAAGQVEPGPLGDWESQCSTPAIPAARGHNEAAIERACGKPFAGRPILHLGRSGVDRNSRDEPPYLGSAIGSEVVVRRTRRGLGYHARMDPLLREPRLSKSRYLYGLQCHKQLWWRVHDPDAIELVPSLETRARFEEGHRVGKRARRHLPGGVMIRGRYDDLGGRAEVTRAALAGGAHRLYEAAFVASDTYVAVDILDRLEKGFALIEVKASVRPRLHHVQDAAVQTWVARASGLEVTRVEIMHLDPECAHPDLDRLFVREDVTDAVTEMLPDITAALAAQKRVLEGPRPEVAIGPHCTSPHRCPFMRRCWAGIPPHHVTSLYRAGALGFELMAAGYRMVGEIDRVPEGVELDPAALRQIRAVRENRLVIEPGLERALEIFEPPLAFLDFETVSPAIPVWPGCHPFDPVPVQFSVRLERGAEEEEIGWLAIEGEDPRPELARRLIEACRSARTMVAYHADFEADVIEHLESAVPERAAELAELRGRLRDPLPILRAYVYHPGFAGRFGLKWVAPVLAPDVRYDGAVAAGGAASVLLERLILEGRPDDLFDRERVRESLVRYCALDTFATRRVVERMRELAVTS
;
A
#
# COMPACT_ATOMS: atom_id res chain seq x y z
N MET A 1 -10.97 65.03 -7.05
CA MET A 1 -10.77 66.34 -6.35
C MET A 1 -11.88 66.49 -5.33
N THR A 2 -11.59 67.10 -4.17
CA THR A 2 -12.53 67.58 -3.11
C THR A 2 -13.52 66.55 -2.51
N SER A 3 -13.74 66.42 -1.21
CA SER A 3 -13.14 66.95 0.06
C SER A 3 -13.85 66.17 1.21
N ALA A 4 -13.21 65.71 2.29
CA ALA A 4 -12.87 66.49 3.51
C ALA A 4 -14.06 67.32 4.06
N GLU A 5 -14.41 67.33 5.36
CA GLU A 5 -13.74 66.79 6.56
C GLU A 5 -14.65 66.85 7.82
N ALA A 6 -14.25 66.18 8.92
CA ALA A 6 -14.44 66.56 10.35
C ALA A 6 -15.89 66.69 10.95
N ARG A 7 -16.16 66.56 12.26
CA ARG A 7 -15.53 66.01 13.51
C ARG A 7 -16.71 65.77 14.49
N GLU A 8 -16.69 64.85 15.45
CA GLU A 8 -16.21 64.95 16.86
C GLU A 8 -16.65 63.60 17.54
N GLY A 9 -16.07 63.09 18.63
CA GLY A 9 -15.03 63.61 19.51
C GLY A 9 -14.24 62.49 20.23
N GLU A 10 -13.32 62.89 21.10
CA GLU A 10 -12.18 62.08 21.56
C GLU A 10 -12.30 61.66 23.05
N SER A 11 -11.68 60.51 23.43
CA SER A 11 -10.88 60.33 24.66
C SER A 11 -10.89 58.90 25.26
N ARG A 12 -9.89 58.12 24.85
CA ARG A 12 -8.86 57.48 25.71
C ARG A 12 -9.31 56.86 27.06
N ARG A 13 -8.93 55.58 27.26
CA ARG A 13 -7.66 55.22 27.94
C ARG A 13 -7.29 53.73 27.78
N ARG A 14 -5.97 53.46 27.78
CA ARG A 14 -5.36 52.12 27.84
C ARG A 14 -5.51 51.55 29.27
N GLY A 15 -5.67 50.24 29.40
CA GLY A 15 -5.68 49.53 30.70
C GLY A 15 -5.24 48.06 30.55
N SER A 16 -4.10 47.74 31.16
CA SER A 16 -3.47 46.44 31.45
C SER A 16 -4.09 45.13 30.92
N ALA A 17 -3.25 44.34 30.25
CA ALA A 17 -3.33 42.89 30.28
C ALA A 17 -2.83 42.35 31.63
N ARG A 18 -3.73 41.72 32.39
CA ARG A 18 -3.58 40.70 33.45
C ARG A 18 -5.01 40.39 33.93
N GLU A 19 -5.23 39.27 34.62
CA GLU A 19 -6.56 38.73 34.99
C GLU A 19 -7.32 38.06 33.82
N ARG A 20 -6.82 36.89 33.39
CA ARG A 20 -7.65 35.77 32.90
C ARG A 20 -6.90 34.43 32.95
N GLU A 21 -6.28 34.16 34.09
CA GLU A 21 -5.68 32.86 34.46
C GLU A 21 -6.23 32.45 35.83
N SER A 22 -7.35 31.72 35.87
CA SER A 22 -7.88 31.09 37.10
C SER A 22 -9.09 30.14 36.92
N GLU A 23 -9.44 29.69 35.70
CA GLU A 23 -10.60 28.78 35.48
C GLU A 23 -10.27 27.61 34.52
N PHE A 24 -9.13 26.93 34.73
CA PHE A 24 -8.82 25.67 34.04
C PHE A 24 -8.04 24.65 34.91
N GLU A 25 -8.34 24.58 36.21
CA GLU A 25 -7.86 23.52 37.12
C GLU A 25 -9.03 22.78 37.80
N ALA A 26 -9.79 22.01 37.02
CA ALA A 26 -10.76 21.02 37.52
C ALA A 26 -11.14 19.98 36.45
N ALA A 27 -10.16 19.28 35.88
CA ALA A 27 -10.39 18.08 35.08
C ALA A 27 -9.62 16.90 35.70
N GLY A 28 -10.37 15.94 36.26
CA GLY A 28 -9.82 14.88 37.09
C GLY A 28 -8.86 13.94 36.37
N GLN A 29 -7.98 13.31 37.15
CA GLN A 29 -7.09 12.24 36.72
C GLN A 29 -7.90 11.13 36.04
N VAL A 30 -7.66 10.90 34.75
CA VAL A 30 -8.06 9.66 34.09
C VAL A 30 -6.98 8.63 34.39
N GLU A 31 -7.27 7.70 35.30
CA GLU A 31 -6.39 6.56 35.53
C GLU A 31 -6.17 5.77 34.23
N PRO A 32 -4.96 5.23 33.99
CA PRO A 32 -4.76 4.33 32.87
C PRO A 32 -5.63 3.09 33.05
N GLY A 33 -6.64 2.95 32.17
CA GLY A 33 -7.48 1.76 32.14
C GLY A 33 -6.63 0.50 32.00
N PRO A 34 -7.08 -0.64 32.56
CA PRO A 34 -6.26 -1.85 32.65
C PRO A 34 -5.74 -2.27 31.28
N LEU A 35 -4.46 -2.68 31.25
CA LEU A 35 -3.83 -3.30 30.09
C LEU A 35 -4.76 -4.40 29.56
N GLY A 36 -5.27 -4.21 28.34
CA GLY A 36 -6.22 -5.14 27.74
C GLY A 36 -5.61 -6.53 27.63
N ASP A 37 -6.39 -7.53 28.02
CA ASP A 37 -5.96 -8.93 28.12
C ASP A 37 -5.74 -9.57 26.74
N TRP A 38 -4.63 -9.21 26.11
CA TRP A 38 -4.24 -9.63 24.76
C TRP A 38 -3.96 -11.14 24.69
N GLU A 39 -3.73 -11.81 25.82
CA GLU A 39 -3.61 -13.27 25.91
C GLU A 39 -4.87 -13.96 25.32
N SER A 40 -6.05 -13.33 25.46
CA SER A 40 -7.33 -13.84 24.96
C SER A 40 -7.45 -13.94 23.43
N GLN A 41 -6.56 -13.29 22.66
CA GLN A 41 -6.56 -13.38 21.19
C GLN A 41 -5.97 -14.71 20.66
N CYS A 42 -5.52 -15.62 21.52
CA CYS A 42 -4.65 -16.75 21.16
C CYS A 42 -5.33 -18.13 21.22
N SER A 43 -6.67 -18.16 21.19
CA SER A 43 -7.46 -19.38 21.48
C SER A 43 -8.78 -19.48 20.71
N THR A 44 -8.79 -19.12 19.42
CA THR A 44 -9.97 -19.27 18.54
C THR A 44 -9.59 -20.04 17.27
N PRO A 45 -10.37 -21.04 16.81
CA PRO A 45 -10.09 -21.74 15.56
C PRO A 45 -10.17 -20.80 14.35
N ALA A 46 -9.33 -21.04 13.34
CA ALA A 46 -9.38 -20.30 12.09
C ALA A 46 -10.68 -20.58 11.32
N ILE A 47 -11.18 -19.56 10.62
CA ILE A 47 -12.22 -19.74 9.58
C ILE A 47 -11.66 -20.71 8.52
N PRO A 48 -12.41 -21.73 8.05
CA PRO A 48 -11.93 -22.66 7.04
C PRO A 48 -11.46 -21.92 5.78
N ALA A 49 -10.16 -21.99 5.51
CA ALA A 49 -9.58 -21.36 4.34
C ALA A 49 -9.82 -22.26 3.11
N ALA A 50 -10.94 -22.03 2.40
CA ALA A 50 -11.24 -22.65 1.10
C ALA A 50 -10.32 -22.13 -0.04
N ARG A 51 -9.02 -21.99 0.22
CA ARG A 51 -8.03 -21.41 -0.71
C ARG A 51 -7.48 -22.45 -1.68
N GLY A 52 -7.11 -23.63 -1.20
CA GLY A 52 -6.36 -24.63 -2.00
C GLY A 52 -7.06 -25.09 -3.29
N HIS A 53 -8.36 -25.39 -3.24
CA HIS A 53 -9.10 -25.81 -4.44
C HIS A 53 -9.31 -24.65 -5.43
N ASN A 54 -9.60 -23.46 -4.92
CA ASN A 54 -9.90 -22.26 -5.72
C ASN A 54 -8.67 -21.64 -6.39
N GLU A 55 -7.49 -21.71 -5.75
CA GLU A 55 -6.24 -21.26 -6.37
C GLU A 55 -5.88 -22.16 -7.55
N ALA A 56 -5.89 -23.49 -7.39
CA ALA A 56 -5.62 -24.43 -8.48
C ALA A 56 -6.60 -24.33 -9.66
N ALA A 57 -7.85 -23.93 -9.43
CA ALA A 57 -8.83 -23.66 -10.50
C ALA A 57 -8.43 -22.46 -11.38
N ILE A 58 -7.92 -21.41 -10.73
CA ILE A 58 -7.44 -20.20 -11.40
C ILE A 58 -6.12 -20.47 -12.10
N GLU A 59 -5.21 -21.27 -11.52
CA GLU A 59 -3.98 -21.68 -12.22
C GLU A 59 -4.28 -22.41 -13.54
N ARG A 60 -5.32 -23.25 -13.57
CA ARG A 60 -5.78 -23.95 -14.79
C ARG A 60 -6.35 -22.97 -15.83
N ALA A 61 -7.14 -21.99 -15.40
CA ALA A 61 -7.75 -21.00 -16.29
C ALA A 61 -6.72 -19.97 -16.83
N CYS A 62 -5.83 -19.50 -15.96
CA CYS A 62 -4.87 -18.41 -16.22
C CYS A 62 -3.49 -18.89 -16.69
N GLY A 63 -3.24 -20.21 -16.70
CA GLY A 63 -1.99 -20.82 -17.16
C GLY A 63 -0.72 -20.48 -16.34
N LYS A 64 -0.86 -19.96 -15.12
CA LYS A 64 0.26 -19.51 -14.26
C LYS A 64 0.03 -19.89 -12.79
N PRO A 65 1.05 -20.40 -12.07
CA PRO A 65 0.91 -20.85 -10.68
C PRO A 65 0.70 -19.70 -9.67
N PHE A 66 -0.02 -20.00 -8.59
CA PHE A 66 -0.35 -19.13 -7.46
C PHE A 66 0.58 -19.44 -6.28
N ALA A 67 1.23 -18.42 -5.71
CA ALA A 67 2.23 -18.61 -4.67
C ALA A 67 1.60 -18.74 -3.26
N GLY A 68 1.16 -19.95 -2.88
CA GLY A 68 0.66 -20.27 -1.54
C GLY A 68 1.26 -21.57 -0.97
N ARG A 69 1.91 -21.51 0.20
CA ARG A 69 2.37 -22.71 0.94
C ARG A 69 1.28 -23.22 1.90
N PRO A 70 1.07 -24.55 2.04
CA PRO A 70 0.14 -25.13 3.00
C PRO A 70 0.69 -25.11 4.43
N ILE A 71 -0.21 -25.08 5.42
CA ILE A 71 0.08 -24.99 6.86
C ILE A 71 -0.14 -26.36 7.53
N LEU A 72 0.73 -26.75 8.46
CA LEU A 72 0.62 -27.99 9.26
C LEU A 72 0.15 -27.69 10.70
N HIS A 73 -0.61 -28.61 11.29
CA HIS A 73 -1.15 -28.50 12.65
C HIS A 73 -0.29 -29.25 13.69
N LEU A 74 -0.04 -28.64 14.85
CA LEU A 74 0.65 -29.26 15.99
C LEU A 74 -0.07 -28.99 17.33
N GLY A 75 0.03 -29.95 18.26
CA GLY A 75 -0.68 -29.95 19.56
C GLY A 75 0.09 -29.30 20.73
N ARG A 76 -0.59 -29.07 21.86
CA ARG A 76 -0.11 -28.21 22.98
C ARG A 76 0.30 -28.95 24.27
N SER A 77 1.41 -28.48 24.86
CA SER A 77 1.77 -28.50 26.30
C SER A 77 3.10 -27.74 26.55
N GLY A 78 3.31 -26.93 27.59
CA GLY A 78 2.42 -26.38 28.63
C GLY A 78 3.17 -25.89 29.89
N VAL A 79 2.48 -25.08 30.72
CA VAL A 79 2.78 -24.71 32.14
C VAL A 79 3.81 -23.59 32.47
N ASP A 80 3.28 -22.56 33.15
CA ASP A 80 3.80 -21.60 34.16
C ASP A 80 4.80 -20.45 33.93
N ARG A 81 4.68 -19.48 34.85
CA ARG A 81 5.00 -18.04 34.80
C ARG A 81 5.90 -17.63 35.99
N ASN A 82 6.78 -16.61 35.85
CA ASN A 82 6.72 -15.40 36.70
C ASN A 82 7.75 -14.28 36.39
N SER A 83 7.38 -13.05 36.82
CA SER A 83 8.21 -11.82 37.08
C SER A 83 9.17 -11.31 35.98
N ARG A 84 8.91 -10.18 35.30
CA ARG A 84 8.88 -8.75 35.76
C ARG A 84 10.27 -8.09 35.91
N ASP A 85 10.67 -7.29 34.91
CA ASP A 85 10.72 -5.81 34.97
C ASP A 85 11.29 -5.24 33.65
N GLU A 86 10.54 -4.38 32.95
CA GLU A 86 10.94 -3.73 31.67
C GLU A 86 10.83 -2.20 31.74
N PRO A 87 11.78 -1.43 31.15
CA PRO A 87 11.62 0.00 30.92
C PRO A 87 10.90 0.30 29.59
N PRO A 88 10.09 1.39 29.50
CA PRO A 88 9.29 1.67 28.31
C PRO A 88 10.06 2.50 27.28
N TYR A 89 9.98 2.14 25.99
CA TYR A 89 9.93 3.13 24.90
C TYR A 89 9.26 2.55 23.64
N LEU A 90 8.00 2.92 23.43
CA LEU A 90 7.24 2.59 22.22
C LEU A 90 7.65 3.53 21.07
N GLY A 91 7.99 2.93 19.92
CA GLY A 91 8.26 3.67 18.70
C GLY A 91 7.02 4.41 18.20
N SER A 92 6.94 5.71 18.49
CA SER A 92 5.91 6.60 17.94
C SER A 92 6.14 6.81 16.45
N ALA A 93 5.54 5.95 15.61
CA ALA A 93 5.30 6.27 14.20
C ALA A 93 4.23 7.38 14.15
N ILE A 94 4.69 8.61 14.33
CA ILE A 94 3.89 9.84 14.27
C ILE A 94 3.08 9.82 12.99
N GLY A 95 1.75 9.77 13.14
CA GLY A 95 0.88 10.02 12.00
C GLY A 95 1.11 11.46 11.55
N SER A 96 1.26 11.67 10.24
CA SER A 96 1.27 13.02 9.67
C SER A 96 -0.10 13.66 9.89
N GLU A 97 -0.27 14.33 11.03
CA GLU A 97 -1.41 15.19 11.32
C GLU A 97 -1.35 16.42 10.41
N VAL A 98 -1.82 16.24 9.18
CA VAL A 98 -2.35 17.35 8.40
C VAL A 98 -3.59 17.82 9.16
N VAL A 99 -3.41 18.87 9.97
CA VAL A 99 -4.49 19.52 10.72
C VAL A 99 -5.45 20.17 9.72
N VAL A 100 -6.40 19.39 9.23
CA VAL A 100 -7.52 19.88 8.44
C VAL A 100 -8.38 20.75 9.35
N ARG A 101 -8.17 22.07 9.28
CA ARG A 101 -9.00 23.05 9.98
C ARG A 101 -10.47 22.78 9.65
N ARG A 102 -11.27 22.50 10.68
CA ARG A 102 -12.74 22.32 10.57
C ARG A 102 -13.43 23.62 10.17
N THR A 103 -13.40 23.98 8.89
CA THR A 103 -14.31 24.97 8.32
C THR A 103 -15.65 24.30 8.00
N ARG A 104 -16.72 24.73 8.67
CA ARG A 104 -18.07 24.12 8.62
C ARG A 104 -18.82 24.31 7.28
N ARG A 105 -18.13 24.73 6.21
CA ARG A 105 -18.67 24.98 4.86
C ARG A 105 -17.60 24.58 3.83
N GLY A 106 -17.78 23.43 3.18
CA GLY A 106 -16.84 22.94 2.15
C GLY A 106 -16.78 21.41 1.95
N LEU A 107 -17.34 20.60 2.86
CA LEU A 107 -17.26 19.13 2.82
C LEU A 107 -18.27 18.50 1.83
N GLY A 108 -18.16 18.85 0.55
CA GLY A 108 -18.76 18.08 -0.55
C GLY A 108 -17.74 17.07 -1.09
N TYR A 109 -18.13 15.81 -1.27
CA TYR A 109 -17.30 14.73 -1.83
C TYR A 109 -16.01 14.38 -1.06
N HIS A 110 -16.15 13.90 0.17
CA HIS A 110 -15.22 12.88 0.66
C HIS A 110 -15.71 11.49 0.24
N ALA A 111 -15.05 10.91 -0.76
CA ALA A 111 -15.25 9.51 -1.13
C ALA A 111 -14.77 8.63 0.05
N ARG A 112 -15.71 8.07 0.81
CA ARG A 112 -15.42 7.03 1.82
C ARG A 112 -15.05 5.73 1.09
N MET A 113 -14.46 4.75 1.78
CA MET A 113 -14.23 3.42 1.16
C MET A 113 -15.53 2.66 0.81
N ASP A 114 -16.63 2.94 1.50
CA ASP A 114 -17.95 2.36 1.26
C ASP A 114 -19.03 3.39 1.64
N PRO A 115 -19.23 4.45 0.84
CA PRO A 115 -19.89 5.66 1.35
C PRO A 115 -21.40 5.57 1.50
N LEU A 116 -22.02 4.49 1.02
CA LEU A 116 -23.31 4.58 0.36
C LEU A 116 -24.33 3.51 0.76
N LEU A 117 -24.00 2.68 1.76
CA LEU A 117 -24.92 1.72 2.35
C LEU A 117 -25.02 1.94 3.87
N ARG A 118 -25.97 2.80 4.28
CA ARG A 118 -26.32 2.99 5.70
C ARG A 118 -27.01 1.77 6.31
N GLU A 119 -27.56 0.91 5.47
CA GLU A 119 -28.24 -0.32 5.86
C GLU A 119 -27.25 -1.49 5.91
N PRO A 120 -27.49 -2.53 6.73
CA PRO A 120 -26.62 -3.70 6.91
C PRO A 120 -26.67 -4.70 5.74
N ARG A 121 -26.89 -4.22 4.51
CA ARG A 121 -26.92 -5.02 3.29
C ARG A 121 -25.52 -5.40 2.84
N LEU A 122 -25.41 -6.48 2.05
CA LEU A 122 -24.15 -6.81 1.39
C LEU A 122 -24.01 -6.10 0.04
N SER A 123 -22.76 -5.87 -0.34
CA SER A 123 -22.34 -5.39 -1.65
C SER A 123 -21.15 -6.21 -2.13
N LYS A 124 -20.83 -6.12 -3.43
CA LYS A 124 -19.56 -6.57 -4.02
C LYS A 124 -18.35 -6.35 -3.08
N SER A 125 -18.10 -5.11 -2.66
CA SER A 125 -16.98 -4.77 -1.77
C SER A 125 -17.12 -5.38 -0.37
N ARG A 126 -18.32 -5.31 0.24
CA ARG A 126 -18.57 -5.90 1.57
C ARG A 126 -18.36 -7.41 1.58
N TYR A 127 -18.77 -8.10 0.53
CA TYR A 127 -18.58 -9.53 0.38
C TYR A 127 -17.09 -9.92 0.42
N LEU A 128 -16.26 -9.22 -0.36
CA LEU A 128 -14.81 -9.41 -0.37
C LEU A 128 -14.17 -9.07 0.98
N TYR A 129 -14.64 -8.02 1.66
CA TYR A 129 -14.19 -7.72 3.02
C TYR A 129 -14.55 -8.81 4.03
N GLY A 130 -15.72 -9.46 3.87
CA GLY A 130 -16.14 -10.59 4.68
C GLY A 130 -15.31 -11.85 4.42
N LEU A 131 -15.01 -12.17 3.15
CA LEU A 131 -14.11 -13.25 2.77
C LEU A 131 -12.70 -13.07 3.35
N GLN A 132 -12.23 -11.83 3.44
CA GLN A 132 -10.98 -11.52 4.11
C GLN A 132 -11.09 -11.65 5.64
N CYS A 133 -12.07 -10.98 6.27
CA CYS A 133 -12.25 -11.01 7.72
C CYS A 133 -13.66 -10.54 8.13
N HIS A 134 -14.43 -11.42 8.77
CA HIS A 134 -15.75 -11.08 9.33
C HIS A 134 -15.72 -9.88 10.32
N LYS A 135 -14.63 -9.72 11.10
CA LYS A 135 -14.46 -8.59 12.03
C LYS A 135 -14.24 -7.26 11.31
N GLN A 136 -13.53 -7.28 10.17
CA GLN A 136 -13.42 -6.12 9.27
C GLN A 136 -14.76 -5.76 8.63
N LEU A 137 -15.50 -6.76 8.12
CA LEU A 137 -16.84 -6.54 7.56
C LEU A 137 -17.77 -5.90 8.58
N TRP A 138 -17.83 -6.46 9.81
CA TRP A 138 -18.66 -5.93 10.89
C TRP A 138 -18.35 -4.45 11.17
N TRP A 139 -17.07 -4.09 11.36
CA TRP A 139 -16.69 -2.70 11.62
C TRP A 139 -17.00 -1.74 10.46
N ARG A 140 -16.90 -2.17 9.19
CA ARG A 140 -17.27 -1.31 8.04
C ARG A 140 -18.75 -0.93 8.02
N VAL A 141 -19.61 -1.75 8.61
CA VAL A 141 -21.07 -1.54 8.64
C VAL A 141 -21.52 -0.85 9.92
N HIS A 142 -20.99 -1.29 11.08
CA HIS A 142 -21.38 -0.78 12.40
C HIS A 142 -20.58 0.44 12.87
N ASP A 143 -19.45 0.75 12.23
CA ASP A 143 -18.63 1.96 12.48
C ASP A 143 -18.23 2.62 11.13
N PRO A 144 -19.21 3.10 10.33
CA PRO A 144 -18.98 3.59 8.96
C PRO A 144 -18.33 4.99 8.89
N ASP A 145 -18.24 5.69 10.03
CA ASP A 145 -17.59 6.99 10.20
C ASP A 145 -16.18 6.86 10.83
N ALA A 146 -15.69 5.64 11.03
CA ALA A 146 -14.35 5.36 11.54
C ALA A 146 -13.24 6.10 10.77
N ILE A 147 -12.31 6.70 11.50
CA ILE A 147 -11.15 7.40 10.91
C ILE A 147 -10.28 6.46 10.04
N GLU A 148 -10.23 5.17 10.37
CA GLU A 148 -9.51 4.17 9.59
C GLU A 148 -10.13 3.89 8.19
N LEU A 149 -11.37 4.33 7.95
CA LEU A 149 -12.05 4.22 6.66
C LEU A 149 -11.90 5.46 5.78
N VAL A 150 -11.28 6.53 6.29
CA VAL A 150 -10.87 7.68 5.47
C VAL A 150 -9.70 7.25 4.58
N PRO A 151 -9.86 7.26 3.25
CA PRO A 151 -8.82 6.75 2.36
C PRO A 151 -7.59 7.66 2.37
N SER A 152 -6.40 7.06 2.45
CA SER A 152 -5.14 7.77 2.23
C SER A 152 -5.05 8.35 0.82
N LEU A 153 -4.12 9.29 0.60
CA LEU A 153 -3.82 9.84 -0.73
C LEU A 153 -3.56 8.71 -1.76
N GLU A 154 -2.74 7.72 -1.41
CA GLU A 154 -2.53 6.49 -2.20
C GLU A 154 -3.81 5.74 -2.54
N THR A 155 -4.72 5.61 -1.56
CA THR A 155 -5.97 4.85 -1.75
C THR A 155 -6.89 5.59 -2.71
N ARG A 156 -6.98 6.92 -2.58
CA ARG A 156 -7.73 7.79 -3.50
C ARG A 156 -7.17 7.70 -4.92
N ALA A 157 -5.85 7.80 -5.08
CA ALA A 157 -5.19 7.67 -6.38
C ALA A 157 -5.46 6.31 -7.05
N ARG A 158 -5.37 5.19 -6.31
CA ARG A 158 -5.73 3.86 -6.84
C ARG A 158 -7.20 3.78 -7.29
N PHE A 159 -8.12 4.42 -6.59
CA PHE A 159 -9.52 4.51 -7.03
C PHE A 159 -9.68 5.40 -8.27
N GLU A 160 -9.04 6.57 -8.30
CA GLU A 160 -9.02 7.49 -9.44
C GLU A 160 -8.45 6.80 -10.69
N GLU A 161 -7.38 6.02 -10.55
CA GLU A 161 -6.81 5.16 -11.58
C GLU A 161 -7.78 4.07 -12.06
N GLY A 162 -8.42 3.33 -11.16
CA GLY A 162 -9.46 2.36 -11.51
C GLY A 162 -10.58 2.99 -12.34
N HIS A 163 -11.02 4.22 -12.00
CA HIS A 163 -12.00 4.95 -12.80
C HIS A 163 -11.45 5.40 -14.16
N ARG A 164 -10.16 5.79 -14.27
CA ARG A 164 -9.49 6.09 -15.56
C ARG A 164 -9.50 4.85 -16.47
N VAL A 165 -9.07 3.69 -15.95
CA VAL A 165 -9.06 2.40 -16.65
C VAL A 165 -10.47 1.97 -17.07
N GLY A 166 -11.45 2.00 -16.17
CA GLY A 166 -12.86 1.70 -16.49
C GLY A 166 -13.46 2.68 -17.53
N LYS A 167 -13.03 3.95 -17.56
CA LYS A 167 -13.40 4.91 -18.62
C LYS A 167 -12.73 4.58 -19.96
N ARG A 168 -11.52 4.01 -19.98
CA ARG A 168 -10.83 3.57 -21.21
C ARG A 168 -11.41 2.26 -21.73
N ALA A 169 -11.77 1.30 -20.87
CA ALA A 169 -12.43 0.04 -21.25
C ALA A 169 -13.77 0.27 -21.98
N ARG A 170 -14.61 1.19 -21.47
CA ARG A 170 -15.87 1.63 -22.12
C ARG A 170 -15.69 2.30 -23.49
N ARG A 171 -14.48 2.74 -23.85
CA ARG A 171 -14.16 3.24 -25.20
C ARG A 171 -13.66 2.14 -26.12
N HIS A 172 -12.96 1.14 -25.56
CA HIS A 172 -12.51 -0.06 -26.29
C HIS A 172 -13.69 -1.00 -26.63
N LEU A 173 -14.73 -1.04 -25.80
CA LEU A 173 -16.00 -1.73 -26.08
C LEU A 173 -17.16 -0.72 -26.23
N PRO A 174 -17.22 0.08 -27.32
CA PRO A 174 -18.18 1.18 -27.45
C PRO A 174 -19.64 0.70 -27.65
N GLY A 175 -20.59 1.64 -27.69
CA GLY A 175 -21.99 1.37 -27.98
C GLY A 175 -22.86 0.91 -26.79
N GLY A 176 -22.31 0.85 -25.58
CA GLY A 176 -23.08 0.50 -24.38
C GLY A 176 -23.92 1.63 -23.79
N VAL A 177 -25.03 1.24 -23.13
CA VAL A 177 -25.88 2.14 -22.35
C VAL A 177 -25.35 2.24 -20.92
N MET A 178 -25.06 3.46 -20.48
CA MET A 178 -24.68 3.74 -19.09
C MET A 178 -25.90 3.68 -18.17
N ILE A 179 -25.88 2.79 -17.17
CA ILE A 179 -26.89 2.74 -16.11
C ILE A 179 -26.67 3.90 -15.14
N ARG A 180 -27.42 4.98 -15.35
CA ARG A 180 -27.41 6.16 -14.49
C ARG A 180 -28.44 6.02 -13.36
N GLY A 181 -28.10 6.59 -12.21
CA GLY A 181 -28.98 6.73 -11.06
C GLY A 181 -28.24 7.46 -9.94
N ARG A 182 -28.94 7.82 -8.86
CA ARG A 182 -28.24 8.19 -7.62
C ARG A 182 -27.52 6.94 -7.12
N TYR A 183 -26.34 7.10 -6.52
CA TYR A 183 -25.59 5.94 -6.04
C TYR A 183 -26.30 5.27 -4.85
N ASP A 184 -26.94 6.04 -3.97
CA ASP A 184 -27.71 5.50 -2.84
C ASP A 184 -29.06 4.86 -3.25
N ASP A 185 -29.50 5.07 -4.50
CA ASP A 185 -30.71 4.44 -5.07
C ASP A 185 -30.37 3.14 -5.81
N LEU A 186 -30.00 2.11 -5.05
CA LEU A 186 -29.67 0.79 -5.59
C LEU A 186 -30.84 0.15 -6.34
N GLY A 187 -32.06 0.34 -5.82
CA GLY A 187 -33.29 -0.20 -6.39
C GLY A 187 -33.59 0.41 -7.75
N GLY A 188 -33.58 1.74 -7.84
CA GLY A 188 -33.74 2.46 -9.10
C GLY A 188 -32.66 2.11 -10.13
N ARG A 189 -31.39 1.94 -9.72
CA ARG A 189 -30.33 1.46 -10.64
C ARG A 189 -30.63 0.07 -11.20
N ALA A 190 -31.16 -0.86 -10.39
CA ALA A 190 -31.56 -2.18 -10.84
C ALA A 190 -32.81 -2.14 -11.75
N GLU A 191 -33.74 -1.22 -11.51
CA GLU A 191 -34.90 -0.99 -12.39
C GLU A 191 -34.50 -0.41 -13.75
N VAL A 192 -33.60 0.58 -13.78
CA VAL A 192 -33.02 1.13 -15.03
C VAL A 192 -32.27 0.05 -15.80
N THR A 193 -31.55 -0.84 -15.11
CA THR A 193 -30.89 -2.01 -15.73
C THR A 193 -31.92 -2.95 -16.36
N ARG A 194 -32.99 -3.30 -15.64
CA ARG A 194 -34.09 -4.15 -16.15
C ARG A 194 -34.78 -3.52 -17.36
N ALA A 195 -35.05 -2.22 -17.33
CA ALA A 195 -35.66 -1.49 -18.44
C ALA A 195 -34.75 -1.48 -19.69
N ALA A 196 -33.44 -1.27 -19.52
CA ALA A 196 -32.49 -1.31 -20.62
C ALA A 196 -32.33 -2.72 -21.23
N LEU A 197 -32.33 -3.77 -20.40
CA LEU A 197 -32.33 -5.16 -20.85
C LEU A 197 -33.60 -5.53 -21.63
N ALA A 198 -34.77 -5.08 -21.15
CA ALA A 198 -36.06 -5.28 -21.82
C ALA A 198 -36.18 -4.48 -23.13
N GLY A 199 -35.58 -3.29 -23.18
CA GLY A 199 -35.44 -2.48 -24.40
C GLY A 199 -34.43 -3.03 -25.43
N GLY A 200 -33.91 -4.25 -25.23
CA GLY A 200 -33.04 -4.91 -26.20
C GLY A 200 -31.60 -4.39 -26.23
N ALA A 201 -31.13 -3.68 -25.19
CA ALA A 201 -29.74 -3.23 -25.14
C ALA A 201 -28.77 -4.41 -25.30
N HIS A 202 -27.78 -4.22 -26.18
CA HIS A 202 -26.71 -5.19 -26.42
C HIS A 202 -25.61 -5.11 -25.36
N ARG A 203 -25.25 -3.89 -24.94
CA ARG A 203 -24.17 -3.64 -23.98
C ARG A 203 -24.65 -2.66 -22.92
N LEU A 204 -24.40 -2.97 -21.65
CA LEU A 204 -24.66 -2.09 -20.53
C LEU A 204 -23.36 -1.81 -19.78
N TYR A 205 -23.23 -0.61 -19.22
CA TYR A 205 -22.15 -0.25 -18.31
C TYR A 205 -22.69 0.00 -16.91
N GLU A 206 -21.98 -0.48 -15.89
CA GLU A 206 -22.39 -0.43 -14.48
C GLU A 206 -23.79 -1.06 -14.24
N ALA A 207 -24.06 -2.18 -14.91
CA ALA A 207 -25.33 -2.90 -14.86
C ALA A 207 -25.60 -3.43 -13.45
N ALA A 208 -26.69 -2.96 -12.85
CA ALA A 208 -26.97 -3.14 -11.44
C ALA A 208 -27.98 -4.27 -11.19
N PHE A 209 -27.67 -5.13 -10.22
CA PHE A 209 -28.50 -6.27 -9.82
C PHE A 209 -28.63 -6.33 -8.31
N VAL A 210 -29.81 -6.77 -7.85
CA VAL A 210 -30.11 -7.01 -6.45
C VAL A 210 -30.79 -8.38 -6.35
N ALA A 211 -30.19 -9.27 -5.55
CA ALA A 211 -30.79 -10.54 -5.19
C ALA A 211 -30.35 -10.90 -3.77
N SER A 212 -31.25 -11.50 -2.99
CA SER A 212 -30.98 -11.90 -1.60
C SER A 212 -30.28 -10.80 -0.80
N ASP A 213 -30.84 -9.59 -0.76
CA ASP A 213 -30.29 -8.41 -0.06
C ASP A 213 -28.79 -8.14 -0.29
N THR A 214 -28.32 -8.44 -1.50
CA THR A 214 -26.95 -8.23 -1.94
C THR A 214 -26.98 -7.42 -3.24
N TYR A 215 -26.30 -6.28 -3.25
CA TYR A 215 -26.18 -5.42 -4.43
C TYR A 215 -24.86 -5.63 -5.17
N VAL A 216 -24.93 -5.71 -6.50
CA VAL A 216 -23.76 -5.67 -7.38
C VAL A 216 -23.97 -4.72 -8.54
N ALA A 217 -22.88 -4.15 -9.03
CA ALA A 217 -22.84 -3.46 -10.31
C ALA A 217 -21.71 -4.08 -11.15
N VAL A 218 -22.07 -4.58 -12.32
CA VAL A 218 -21.18 -5.18 -13.32
C VAL A 218 -20.61 -4.08 -14.19
N ASP A 219 -19.28 -4.00 -14.31
CA ASP A 219 -18.61 -2.93 -15.04
C ASP A 219 -19.07 -2.87 -16.52
N ILE A 220 -19.04 -4.00 -17.23
CA ILE A 220 -19.58 -4.15 -18.58
C ILE A 220 -20.37 -5.46 -18.68
N LEU A 221 -21.62 -5.39 -19.14
CA LEU A 221 -22.47 -6.55 -19.41
C LEU A 221 -22.80 -6.60 -20.90
N ASP A 222 -22.40 -7.68 -21.56
CA ASP A 222 -22.60 -7.91 -22.99
C ASP A 222 -23.63 -9.00 -23.22
N ARG A 223 -24.60 -8.74 -24.11
CA ARG A 223 -25.50 -9.75 -24.67
C ARG A 223 -24.74 -10.59 -25.68
N LEU A 224 -24.92 -11.90 -25.60
CA LEU A 224 -24.40 -12.87 -26.57
C LEU A 224 -25.56 -13.46 -27.40
N GLU A 225 -25.25 -14.34 -28.35
CA GLU A 225 -26.27 -15.16 -29.03
C GLU A 225 -27.07 -16.03 -28.04
N LYS A 226 -26.43 -16.45 -26.95
CA LYS A 226 -27.02 -17.23 -25.84
C LYS A 226 -26.59 -16.61 -24.51
N GLY A 227 -27.55 -16.02 -23.80
CA GLY A 227 -27.31 -15.36 -22.51
C GLY A 227 -26.41 -14.13 -22.61
N PHE A 228 -25.58 -13.94 -21.58
CA PHE A 228 -24.76 -12.74 -21.37
C PHE A 228 -23.33 -13.06 -20.93
N ALA A 229 -22.38 -12.23 -21.36
CA ALA A 229 -21.04 -12.12 -20.80
C ALA A 229 -21.00 -11.04 -19.70
N LEU A 230 -20.52 -11.42 -18.52
CA LEU A 230 -20.22 -10.52 -17.41
C LEU A 230 -18.72 -10.19 -17.44
N ILE A 231 -18.37 -8.91 -17.59
CA ILE A 231 -16.97 -8.47 -17.74
C ILE A 231 -16.61 -7.53 -16.58
N GLU A 232 -15.67 -7.95 -15.75
CA GLU A 232 -15.10 -7.16 -14.65
C GLU A 232 -13.79 -6.50 -15.09
N VAL A 233 -13.66 -5.18 -14.93
CA VAL A 233 -12.50 -4.41 -15.41
C VAL A 233 -11.52 -4.15 -14.28
N LYS A 234 -10.25 -4.54 -14.45
CA LYS A 234 -9.20 -4.41 -13.43
C LYS A 234 -8.00 -3.61 -13.92
N ALA A 235 -7.62 -2.58 -13.17
CA ALA A 235 -6.34 -1.87 -13.31
C ALA A 235 -5.18 -2.78 -12.82
N SER A 236 -4.80 -3.73 -13.66
CA SER A 236 -3.77 -4.74 -13.40
C SER A 236 -3.36 -5.42 -14.71
N VAL A 237 -2.19 -6.06 -14.76
CA VAL A 237 -1.71 -6.79 -15.96
C VAL A 237 -2.04 -8.29 -15.98
N ARG A 238 -2.82 -8.78 -15.01
CA ARG A 238 -3.28 -10.18 -14.94
C ARG A 238 -4.43 -10.35 -13.92
N PRO A 239 -5.30 -11.36 -14.06
CA PRO A 239 -6.25 -11.73 -13.02
C PRO A 239 -5.57 -12.16 -11.71
N ARG A 240 -6.34 -12.15 -10.63
CA ARG A 240 -5.94 -12.57 -9.28
C ARG A 240 -7.15 -13.25 -8.63
N LEU A 241 -6.94 -14.14 -7.65
CA LEU A 241 -8.02 -14.82 -6.92
C LEU A 241 -9.16 -13.90 -6.48
N HIS A 242 -8.83 -12.74 -5.88
CA HIS A 242 -9.85 -11.79 -5.44
C HIS A 242 -10.59 -11.07 -6.59
N HIS A 243 -10.04 -11.04 -7.81
CA HIS A 243 -10.78 -10.58 -9.01
C HIS A 243 -11.80 -11.63 -9.47
N VAL A 244 -11.46 -12.93 -9.38
CA VAL A 244 -12.38 -14.02 -9.74
C VAL A 244 -13.48 -14.17 -8.68
N GLN A 245 -13.15 -14.08 -7.39
CA GLN A 245 -14.14 -14.05 -6.29
C GLN A 245 -15.12 -12.87 -6.41
N ASP A 246 -14.63 -11.72 -6.89
CA ASP A 246 -15.43 -10.53 -7.20
C ASP A 246 -16.41 -10.82 -8.34
N ALA A 247 -15.91 -11.27 -9.49
CA ALA A 247 -16.77 -11.65 -10.63
C ALA A 247 -17.77 -12.78 -10.27
N ALA A 248 -17.39 -13.69 -9.37
CA ALA A 248 -18.23 -14.80 -8.95
C ALA A 248 -19.44 -14.36 -8.11
N VAL A 249 -19.29 -13.44 -7.15
CA VAL A 249 -20.44 -12.89 -6.41
C VAL A 249 -21.36 -12.07 -7.31
N GLN A 250 -20.79 -11.36 -8.29
CA GLN A 250 -21.58 -10.65 -9.30
C GLN A 250 -22.38 -11.61 -10.18
N THR A 251 -21.75 -12.70 -10.64
CA THR A 251 -22.40 -13.77 -11.42
C THR A 251 -23.53 -14.43 -10.63
N TRP A 252 -23.31 -14.72 -9.35
CA TRP A 252 -24.33 -15.29 -8.47
C TRP A 252 -25.53 -14.36 -8.32
N VAL A 253 -25.31 -13.06 -8.02
CA VAL A 253 -26.41 -12.10 -7.85
C VAL A 253 -27.15 -11.86 -9.17
N ALA A 254 -26.45 -11.73 -10.30
CA ALA A 254 -27.06 -11.56 -11.61
C ALA A 254 -27.93 -12.77 -12.01
N ARG A 255 -27.42 -14.01 -11.82
CA ARG A 255 -28.19 -15.24 -12.04
C ARG A 255 -29.41 -15.33 -11.11
N ALA A 256 -29.26 -14.98 -9.83
CA ALA A 256 -30.37 -14.92 -8.88
C ALA A 256 -31.39 -13.80 -9.17
N SER A 257 -31.01 -12.75 -9.91
CA SER A 257 -31.91 -11.76 -10.50
C SER A 257 -32.56 -12.20 -11.83
N GLY A 258 -32.35 -13.45 -12.26
CA GLY A 258 -32.94 -14.03 -13.47
C GLY A 258 -32.15 -13.82 -14.77
N LEU A 259 -30.87 -13.41 -14.68
CA LEU A 259 -30.02 -13.21 -15.86
C LEU A 259 -29.26 -14.50 -16.23
N GLU A 260 -29.39 -14.93 -17.49
CA GLU A 260 -28.63 -16.06 -18.03
C GLU A 260 -27.16 -15.66 -18.32
N VAL A 261 -26.32 -15.56 -17.29
CA VAL A 261 -24.88 -15.32 -17.45
C VAL A 261 -24.21 -16.60 -17.93
N THR A 262 -23.81 -16.66 -19.19
CA THR A 262 -23.19 -17.81 -19.86
C THR A 262 -21.67 -17.72 -19.95
N ARG A 263 -21.11 -16.51 -19.80
CA ARG A 263 -19.67 -16.25 -19.86
C ARG A 263 -19.25 -15.23 -18.82
N VAL A 264 -18.05 -15.37 -18.24
CA VAL A 264 -17.50 -14.44 -17.26
C VAL A 264 -16.05 -14.14 -17.60
N GLU A 265 -15.69 -12.87 -17.68
CA GLU A 265 -14.36 -12.42 -18.08
C GLU A 265 -13.76 -11.43 -17.08
N ILE A 266 -12.45 -11.51 -16.89
CA ILE A 266 -11.65 -10.43 -16.30
C ILE A 266 -11.00 -9.66 -17.45
N MET A 267 -11.36 -8.39 -17.59
CA MET A 267 -10.74 -7.47 -18.54
C MET A 267 -9.60 -6.72 -17.83
N HIS A 268 -8.37 -7.02 -18.23
CA HIS A 268 -7.16 -6.47 -17.62
C HIS A 268 -6.28 -5.81 -18.68
N LEU A 269 -5.20 -5.15 -18.26
CA LEU A 269 -4.31 -4.42 -19.16
C LEU A 269 -3.32 -5.38 -19.82
N ASP A 270 -3.04 -5.20 -21.12
CA ASP A 270 -2.02 -5.96 -21.87
C ASP A 270 -0.63 -5.41 -21.50
N PRO A 271 0.25 -6.17 -20.80
CA PRO A 271 1.59 -5.70 -20.46
C PRO A 271 2.47 -5.47 -21.70
N GLU A 272 2.12 -6.03 -22.87
CA GLU A 272 2.86 -5.84 -24.12
C GLU A 272 2.32 -4.64 -24.94
N CYS A 273 1.34 -3.89 -24.44
CA CYS A 273 0.78 -2.73 -25.14
C CYS A 273 1.59 -1.46 -24.85
N ALA A 274 2.32 -0.97 -25.84
CA ALA A 274 3.08 0.27 -25.76
C ALA A 274 2.27 1.50 -26.21
N HIS A 275 2.47 2.64 -25.54
CA HIS A 275 2.02 3.95 -26.03
C HIS A 275 2.85 4.38 -27.27
N PRO A 276 2.26 5.03 -28.31
CA PRO A 276 0.91 5.58 -28.38
C PRO A 276 -0.20 4.61 -28.83
N ASP A 277 0.15 3.40 -29.28
CA ASP A 277 -0.78 2.47 -29.95
C ASP A 277 -1.62 1.65 -28.96
N LEU A 278 -2.43 2.38 -28.19
CA LEU A 278 -3.25 1.87 -27.08
C LEU A 278 -4.52 1.13 -27.50
N ASP A 279 -4.63 0.68 -28.75
CA ASP A 279 -5.80 -0.07 -29.25
C ASP A 279 -5.85 -1.48 -28.66
N ARG A 280 -4.69 -2.09 -28.43
CA ARG A 280 -4.53 -3.39 -27.78
C ARG A 280 -4.41 -3.34 -26.24
N LEU A 281 -4.69 -2.19 -25.63
CA LEU A 281 -4.48 -1.96 -24.19
C LEU A 281 -5.19 -2.95 -23.25
N PHE A 282 -6.20 -3.69 -23.72
CA PHE A 282 -6.95 -4.65 -22.90
C PHE A 282 -6.88 -6.09 -23.43
N VAL A 283 -6.63 -7.00 -22.50
CA VAL A 283 -6.86 -8.44 -22.64
C VAL A 283 -8.18 -8.79 -21.93
N ARG A 284 -8.94 -9.72 -22.49
CA ARG A 284 -10.12 -10.32 -21.85
C ARG A 284 -9.83 -11.79 -21.58
N GLU A 285 -9.73 -12.15 -20.32
CA GLU A 285 -9.43 -13.52 -19.89
C GLU A 285 -10.71 -14.20 -19.41
N ASP A 286 -11.02 -15.37 -19.96
CA ASP A 286 -12.23 -16.13 -19.62
C ASP A 286 -12.02 -16.89 -18.32
N VAL A 287 -12.88 -16.61 -17.33
CA VAL A 287 -12.83 -17.23 -15.99
C VAL A 287 -14.13 -17.96 -15.67
N THR A 288 -14.93 -18.31 -16.68
CA THR A 288 -16.26 -18.91 -16.51
C THR A 288 -16.23 -20.19 -15.68
N ASP A 289 -15.26 -21.08 -15.91
CA ASP A 289 -15.12 -22.33 -15.18
C ASP A 289 -14.69 -22.10 -13.73
N ALA A 290 -13.66 -21.27 -13.50
CA ALA A 290 -13.18 -20.92 -12.17
C ALA A 290 -14.26 -20.19 -11.33
N VAL A 291 -15.09 -19.36 -11.95
CA VAL A 291 -16.28 -18.77 -11.31
C VAL A 291 -17.31 -19.85 -10.99
N THR A 292 -17.58 -20.77 -11.92
CA THR A 292 -18.55 -21.85 -11.75
C THR A 292 -18.18 -22.79 -10.61
N GLU A 293 -16.88 -23.12 -10.45
CA GLU A 293 -16.36 -23.89 -9.30
C GLU A 293 -16.64 -23.18 -7.95
N MET A 294 -16.65 -21.84 -7.90
CA MET A 294 -16.91 -21.07 -6.67
C MET A 294 -18.41 -20.90 -6.33
N LEU A 295 -19.32 -20.98 -7.30
CA LEU A 295 -20.74 -20.64 -7.10
C LEU A 295 -21.44 -21.40 -5.94
N PRO A 296 -21.16 -22.70 -5.66
CA PRO A 296 -21.79 -23.42 -4.55
C PRO A 296 -21.53 -22.77 -3.18
N ASP A 297 -20.32 -22.26 -2.96
CA ASP A 297 -19.89 -21.69 -1.67
C ASP A 297 -20.46 -20.29 -1.41
N ILE A 298 -20.77 -19.52 -2.47
CA ILE A 298 -21.22 -18.13 -2.36
C ILE A 298 -22.51 -18.01 -1.54
N THR A 299 -23.47 -18.92 -1.74
CA THR A 299 -24.74 -18.92 -0.98
C THR A 299 -24.48 -19.04 0.53
N ALA A 300 -23.58 -19.95 0.92
CA ALA A 300 -23.20 -20.18 2.31
C ALA A 300 -22.40 -18.99 2.88
N ALA A 301 -21.47 -18.43 2.10
CA ALA A 301 -20.68 -17.28 2.48
C ALA A 301 -21.55 -16.02 2.70
N LEU A 302 -22.48 -15.71 1.78
CA LEU A 302 -23.44 -14.61 1.92
C LEU A 302 -24.32 -14.80 3.18
N ALA A 303 -24.81 -16.02 3.43
CA ALA A 303 -25.61 -16.31 4.62
C ALA A 303 -24.81 -16.23 5.94
N ALA A 304 -23.53 -16.60 5.93
CA ALA A 304 -22.65 -16.43 7.08
C ALA A 304 -22.36 -14.94 7.35
N GLN A 305 -22.06 -14.17 6.31
CA GLN A 305 -21.74 -12.75 6.43
C GLN A 305 -22.94 -11.90 6.87
N LYS A 306 -24.17 -12.21 6.43
CA LYS A 306 -25.38 -11.53 6.95
C LYS A 306 -25.60 -11.78 8.44
N ARG A 307 -25.47 -13.03 8.90
CA ARG A 307 -25.54 -13.36 10.33
C ARG A 307 -24.46 -12.66 11.15
N VAL A 308 -23.28 -12.41 10.56
CA VAL A 308 -22.26 -11.53 11.18
C VAL A 308 -22.78 -10.10 11.29
N LEU A 309 -23.35 -9.51 10.23
CA LEU A 309 -23.86 -8.14 10.26
C LEU A 309 -25.05 -7.94 11.20
N GLU A 310 -25.92 -8.94 11.36
CA GLU A 310 -27.06 -8.95 12.29
C GLU A 310 -26.63 -9.20 13.75
N GLY A 311 -25.46 -9.80 13.96
CA GLY A 311 -24.98 -10.26 15.27
C GLY A 311 -24.04 -9.30 16.00
N PRO A 312 -23.59 -9.69 17.21
CA PRO A 312 -22.51 -8.99 17.90
C PRO A 312 -21.21 -9.06 17.10
N ARG A 313 -20.27 -8.15 17.40
CA ARG A 313 -18.93 -8.14 16.78
C ARG A 313 -18.30 -9.54 16.87
N PRO A 314 -17.92 -10.16 15.74
CA PRO A 314 -17.31 -11.49 15.76
C PRO A 314 -15.89 -11.40 16.32
N GLU A 315 -15.50 -12.37 17.14
CA GLU A 315 -14.12 -12.48 17.58
C GLU A 315 -13.29 -13.29 16.60
N VAL A 316 -12.27 -12.63 16.07
CA VAL A 316 -11.31 -13.14 15.09
C VAL A 316 -9.93 -12.69 15.58
N ALA A 317 -9.04 -13.67 15.79
CA ALA A 317 -7.65 -13.45 16.19
C ALA A 317 -6.86 -12.74 15.07
N ILE A 318 -5.72 -12.14 15.40
CA ILE A 318 -4.78 -11.65 14.37
C ILE A 318 -4.21 -12.82 13.55
N GLY A 319 -3.92 -12.58 12.27
CA GLY A 319 -3.45 -13.61 11.36
C GLY A 319 -3.08 -13.08 9.97
N PRO A 320 -2.69 -13.94 9.02
CA PRO A 320 -2.30 -13.55 7.65
C PRO A 320 -3.37 -12.76 6.89
N HIS A 321 -4.65 -12.94 7.25
CA HIS A 321 -5.77 -12.18 6.70
C HIS A 321 -5.77 -10.69 7.07
N CYS A 322 -4.94 -10.25 8.04
CA CYS A 322 -4.78 -8.84 8.38
C CYS A 322 -4.07 -8.03 7.28
N THR A 323 -3.28 -8.70 6.43
CA THR A 323 -2.49 -8.06 5.36
C THR A 323 -2.77 -8.59 3.95
N SER A 324 -3.42 -9.75 3.82
CA SER A 324 -3.73 -10.39 2.53
C SER A 324 -5.23 -10.69 2.37
N PRO A 325 -5.86 -10.42 1.20
CA PRO A 325 -5.26 -9.90 -0.04
C PRO A 325 -4.93 -8.40 -0.01
N HIS A 326 -5.49 -7.66 0.96
CA HIS A 326 -5.24 -6.23 1.14
C HIS A 326 -4.94 -5.93 2.61
N ARG A 327 -4.25 -4.82 2.89
CA ARG A 327 -4.01 -4.39 4.28
C ARG A 327 -5.31 -3.95 4.94
N CYS A 328 -5.67 -4.59 6.06
CA CYS A 328 -6.85 -4.23 6.84
C CYS A 328 -6.73 -2.77 7.37
N PRO A 329 -7.74 -1.90 7.19
CA PRO A 329 -7.71 -0.54 7.76
C PRO A 329 -7.69 -0.58 9.30
N PHE A 330 -8.50 -1.45 9.90
CA PHE A 330 -8.63 -1.63 11.35
C PHE A 330 -7.49 -2.43 11.99
N MET A 331 -6.40 -2.72 11.27
CA MET A 331 -5.30 -3.53 11.80
C MET A 331 -4.76 -2.96 13.13
N ARG A 332 -4.74 -1.62 13.28
CA ARG A 332 -4.36 -0.94 14.54
C ARG A 332 -5.25 -1.32 15.73
N ARG A 333 -6.54 -1.63 15.52
CA ARG A 333 -7.48 -2.03 16.58
C ARG A 333 -7.21 -3.46 17.07
N CYS A 334 -7.01 -4.42 16.15
CA CYS A 334 -6.72 -5.81 16.54
C CYS A 334 -5.32 -5.98 17.12
N TRP A 335 -4.33 -5.26 16.56
CA TRP A 335 -2.92 -5.34 16.95
C TRP A 335 -2.56 -4.37 18.10
N ALA A 336 -3.54 -3.74 18.75
CA ALA A 336 -3.31 -2.94 19.93
C ALA A 336 -2.78 -3.82 21.08
N GLY A 337 -1.73 -3.35 21.77
CA GLY A 337 -1.10 -4.08 22.86
C GLY A 337 -0.07 -5.14 22.44
N ILE A 338 0.15 -5.37 21.14
CA ILE A 338 1.23 -6.24 20.67
C ILE A 338 2.59 -5.56 20.97
N PRO A 339 3.50 -6.20 21.74
CA PRO A 339 4.74 -5.58 22.15
C PRO A 339 5.75 -5.45 20.99
N PRO A 340 6.75 -4.55 21.11
CA PRO A 340 7.95 -4.59 20.28
C PRO A 340 8.56 -5.99 20.32
N HIS A 341 9.15 -6.45 19.21
CA HIS A 341 9.70 -7.80 19.11
C HIS A 341 8.73 -8.96 19.33
N HIS A 342 7.41 -8.75 19.26
CA HIS A 342 6.47 -9.86 19.19
C HIS A 342 6.84 -10.82 18.04
N VAL A 343 6.61 -12.12 18.20
CA VAL A 343 7.11 -13.16 17.28
C VAL A 343 6.70 -12.98 15.81
N THR A 344 5.57 -12.31 15.56
CA THR A 344 5.13 -11.91 14.21
C THR A 344 6.02 -10.87 13.53
N SER A 345 6.95 -10.23 14.25
CA SER A 345 7.98 -9.35 13.70
C SER A 345 9.32 -10.07 13.45
N LEU A 346 9.37 -11.40 13.50
CA LEU A 346 10.53 -12.16 13.05
C LEU A 346 10.77 -11.91 11.55
N TYR A 347 12.01 -11.54 11.18
CA TYR A 347 12.38 -11.18 9.82
C TYR A 347 12.00 -12.29 8.83
N ARG A 348 11.28 -11.92 7.76
CA ARG A 348 10.77 -12.81 6.71
C ARG A 348 9.89 -13.99 7.16
N ALA A 349 9.42 -14.03 8.41
CA ALA A 349 8.62 -15.15 8.91
C ALA A 349 7.28 -15.34 8.17
N GLY A 350 6.59 -14.26 7.80
CA GLY A 350 5.32 -14.36 7.07
C GLY A 350 4.26 -15.14 7.87
N ALA A 351 3.84 -16.30 7.36
CA ALA A 351 2.92 -17.20 8.07
C ALA A 351 3.53 -17.80 9.34
N LEU A 352 4.84 -18.11 9.33
CA LEU A 352 5.56 -18.70 10.46
C LEU A 352 5.46 -17.86 11.73
N GLY A 353 5.38 -16.52 11.61
CA GLY A 353 5.20 -15.64 12.76
C GLY A 353 3.89 -15.90 13.52
N PHE A 354 2.83 -16.31 12.81
CA PHE A 354 1.56 -16.71 13.43
C PHE A 354 1.55 -18.17 13.88
N GLU A 355 2.30 -19.05 13.22
CA GLU A 355 2.48 -20.45 13.63
C GLU A 355 3.26 -20.53 14.96
N LEU A 356 4.36 -19.79 15.09
CA LEU A 356 5.11 -19.63 16.33
C LEU A 356 4.24 -19.03 17.45
N MET A 357 3.41 -18.03 17.13
CA MET A 357 2.42 -17.47 18.07
C MET A 357 1.39 -18.52 18.53
N ALA A 358 0.94 -19.41 17.64
CA ALA A 358 0.03 -20.51 17.97
C ALA A 358 0.72 -21.61 18.80
N ALA A 359 2.02 -21.83 18.58
CA ALA A 359 2.89 -22.72 19.35
C ALA A 359 3.23 -22.16 20.76
N GLY A 360 2.96 -20.88 21.02
CA GLY A 360 3.06 -20.26 22.35
C GLY A 360 4.15 -19.20 22.48
N TYR A 361 5.04 -19.04 21.50
CA TYR A 361 6.03 -17.97 21.52
C TYR A 361 5.34 -16.61 21.47
N ARG A 362 5.79 -15.67 22.30
CA ARG A 362 5.30 -14.29 22.35
C ARG A 362 6.33 -13.36 21.74
N MET A 363 7.60 -13.52 22.10
CA MET A 363 8.69 -12.62 21.74
C MET A 363 9.72 -13.32 20.85
N VAL A 364 10.37 -12.57 19.95
CA VAL A 364 11.43 -13.10 19.09
C VAL A 364 12.65 -13.60 19.90
N GLY A 365 12.94 -12.99 21.06
CA GLY A 365 14.01 -13.43 21.95
C GLY A 365 13.76 -14.80 22.62
N GLU A 366 12.50 -15.22 22.74
CA GLU A 366 12.09 -16.50 23.35
C GLU A 366 12.32 -17.70 22.43
N ILE A 367 12.59 -17.50 21.14
CA ILE A 367 12.77 -18.58 20.15
C ILE A 367 14.06 -19.34 20.44
N ASP A 368 14.00 -20.34 21.32
CA ASP A 368 15.09 -21.25 21.66
C ASP A 368 15.16 -22.45 20.69
N ARG A 369 14.00 -22.84 20.13
CA ARG A 369 13.86 -23.92 19.14
C ARG A 369 13.03 -23.47 17.96
N VAL A 370 13.62 -23.56 16.77
CA VAL A 370 12.90 -23.46 15.52
C VAL A 370 12.09 -24.77 15.32
N PRO A 371 10.82 -24.72 14.85
CA PRO A 371 10.06 -25.93 14.54
C PRO A 371 10.79 -26.86 13.57
N GLU A 372 10.63 -28.17 13.73
CA GLU A 372 11.27 -29.16 12.85
C GLU A 372 10.90 -28.94 11.38
N GLY A 373 11.90 -29.01 10.50
CA GLY A 373 11.74 -28.77 9.05
C GLY A 373 11.62 -27.29 8.64
N VAL A 374 11.73 -26.34 9.56
CA VAL A 374 11.77 -24.90 9.26
C VAL A 374 13.21 -24.40 9.32
N GLU A 375 13.73 -23.90 8.19
CA GLU A 375 14.98 -23.15 8.16
C GLU A 375 14.70 -21.65 8.28
N LEU A 376 15.40 -20.96 9.19
CA LEU A 376 15.31 -19.50 9.33
C LEU A 376 16.37 -18.80 8.49
N ASP A 377 15.99 -17.63 7.95
CA ASP A 377 16.92 -16.69 7.32
C ASP A 377 18.05 -16.32 8.31
N PRO A 378 19.34 -16.30 7.92
CA PRO A 378 20.44 -15.94 8.81
C PRO A 378 20.26 -14.58 9.50
N ALA A 379 19.60 -13.61 8.86
CA ALA A 379 19.28 -12.32 9.49
C ALA A 379 18.18 -12.44 10.56
N ALA A 380 17.28 -13.43 10.46
CA ALA A 380 16.32 -13.76 11.50
C ALA A 380 16.99 -14.43 12.72
N LEU A 381 18.01 -15.27 12.51
CA LEU A 381 18.84 -15.81 13.59
C LEU A 381 19.61 -14.70 14.33
N ARG A 382 20.16 -13.72 13.59
CA ARG A 382 20.78 -12.52 14.19
C ARG A 382 19.79 -11.67 14.96
N GLN A 383 18.57 -11.52 14.45
CA GLN A 383 17.49 -10.84 15.18
C GLN A 383 17.21 -11.52 16.51
N ILE A 384 17.04 -12.85 16.54
CA ILE A 384 16.80 -13.60 17.78
C ILE A 384 17.92 -13.34 18.79
N ARG A 385 19.18 -13.40 18.35
CA ARG A 385 20.36 -13.11 19.19
C ARG A 385 20.36 -11.67 19.71
N ALA A 386 20.24 -10.67 18.84
CA ALA A 386 20.26 -9.26 19.19
C ALA A 386 19.14 -8.87 20.16
N VAL A 387 17.93 -9.42 19.97
CA VAL A 387 16.78 -9.21 20.86
C VAL A 387 16.98 -9.88 22.21
N ARG A 388 17.43 -11.15 22.24
CA ARG A 388 17.70 -11.89 23.48
C ARG A 388 18.79 -11.23 24.33
N GLU A 389 19.82 -10.68 23.69
CA GLU A 389 20.96 -10.03 24.35
C GLU A 389 20.75 -8.50 24.52
N ASN A 390 19.62 -7.97 24.04
CA ASN A 390 19.27 -6.54 23.97
C ASN A 390 20.43 -5.61 23.56
N ARG A 391 21.17 -5.99 22.51
CA ARG A 391 22.36 -5.26 22.06
C ARG A 391 22.53 -5.29 20.55
N LEU A 392 23.33 -4.34 20.04
CA LEU A 392 23.85 -4.38 18.69
C LEU A 392 24.67 -5.66 18.48
N VAL A 393 24.37 -6.37 17.40
CA VAL A 393 25.12 -7.53 16.91
C VAL A 393 25.87 -7.12 15.65
N ILE A 394 27.18 -7.41 15.65
CA ILE A 394 28.08 -7.26 14.51
C ILE A 394 28.71 -8.64 14.28
N GLU A 395 28.72 -9.12 13.04
CA GLU A 395 29.40 -10.37 12.66
C GLU A 395 30.84 -10.08 12.18
N PRO A 396 31.79 -11.00 12.40
CA PRO A 396 33.13 -10.89 11.85
C PRO A 396 33.12 -10.77 10.32
N GLY A 397 34.02 -9.95 9.77
CA GLY A 397 34.16 -9.74 8.33
C GLY A 397 33.39 -8.54 7.76
N LEU A 398 32.70 -7.74 8.59
CA LEU A 398 32.04 -6.51 8.18
C LEU A 398 33.00 -5.55 7.44
N GLU A 399 34.20 -5.31 7.98
CA GLU A 399 35.22 -4.44 7.36
C GLU A 399 35.50 -4.84 5.91
N ARG A 400 35.85 -6.12 5.71
CA ARG A 400 36.12 -6.69 4.39
C ARG A 400 34.91 -6.64 3.45
N ALA A 401 33.69 -6.78 3.97
CA ALA A 401 32.48 -6.66 3.17
C ALA A 401 32.25 -5.22 2.65
N LEU A 402 32.72 -4.21 3.39
CA LEU A 402 32.61 -2.78 3.03
C LEU A 402 33.68 -2.30 2.03
N GLU A 403 34.69 -3.12 1.72
CA GLU A 403 35.75 -2.80 0.73
C GLU A 403 35.19 -2.50 -0.67
N ILE A 404 33.97 -2.95 -0.99
CA ILE A 404 33.30 -2.69 -2.27
C ILE A 404 32.94 -1.22 -2.51
N PHE A 405 32.97 -0.38 -1.46
CA PHE A 405 32.63 1.04 -1.53
C PHE A 405 33.89 1.89 -1.76
N GLU A 406 34.42 1.84 -2.97
CA GLU A 406 35.67 2.50 -3.33
C GLU A 406 35.46 3.98 -3.70
N PRO A 407 36.08 4.95 -3.00
CA PRO A 407 35.88 6.38 -3.29
C PRO A 407 36.51 6.81 -4.63
N PRO A 408 36.04 7.93 -5.22
CA PRO A 408 34.94 8.78 -4.77
C PRO A 408 33.56 8.13 -4.95
N LEU A 409 32.69 8.27 -3.94
CA LEU A 409 31.34 7.71 -3.93
C LEU A 409 30.29 8.69 -4.47
N ALA A 410 29.28 8.15 -5.14
CA ALA A 410 28.02 8.84 -5.42
C ALA A 410 26.86 8.06 -4.79
N PHE A 411 26.11 8.67 -3.87
CA PHE A 411 24.90 8.07 -3.31
C PHE A 411 23.70 8.46 -4.18
N LEU A 412 22.99 7.48 -4.74
CA LEU A 412 21.92 7.64 -5.73
C LEU A 412 20.58 7.15 -5.17
N ASP A 413 19.52 7.88 -5.51
CA ASP A 413 18.12 7.54 -5.28
C ASP A 413 17.28 8.00 -6.49
N PHE A 414 16.25 7.23 -6.86
CA PHE A 414 15.29 7.56 -7.92
C PHE A 414 13.86 7.54 -7.39
N GLU A 415 13.03 8.46 -7.88
CA GLU A 415 11.57 8.31 -7.76
C GLU A 415 10.94 8.12 -9.15
N THR A 416 10.06 7.12 -9.24
CA THR A 416 9.39 6.67 -10.47
C THR A 416 7.88 6.85 -10.37
N VAL A 417 7.22 7.00 -11.53
CA VAL A 417 5.77 6.88 -11.66
C VAL A 417 5.42 5.71 -12.57
N SER A 418 4.32 5.01 -12.25
CA SER A 418 3.93 3.76 -12.93
C SER A 418 2.45 3.78 -13.29
N PRO A 419 2.01 4.64 -14.23
CA PRO A 419 0.60 4.79 -14.56
C PRO A 419 0.05 3.52 -15.23
N ALA A 420 -1.16 3.10 -14.84
CA ALA A 420 -1.84 1.95 -15.46
C ALA A 420 -2.14 2.13 -16.96
N ILE A 421 -2.28 3.38 -17.42
CA ILE A 421 -2.39 3.71 -18.84
C ILE A 421 -1.09 4.45 -19.20
N PRO A 422 -0.20 3.87 -20.02
CA PRO A 422 1.06 4.53 -20.36
C PRO A 422 0.82 5.77 -21.23
N VAL A 423 1.73 6.74 -21.09
CA VAL A 423 1.58 8.11 -21.65
C VAL A 423 2.80 8.60 -22.45
N TRP A 424 3.92 7.88 -22.39
CA TRP A 424 5.15 8.22 -23.13
C TRP A 424 5.50 7.12 -24.15
N PRO A 425 6.09 7.46 -25.31
CA PRO A 425 6.40 6.49 -26.36
C PRO A 425 7.19 5.28 -25.85
N GLY A 426 6.74 4.07 -26.19
CA GLY A 426 7.39 2.82 -25.79
C GLY A 426 7.16 2.38 -24.33
N CYS A 427 6.42 3.14 -23.51
CA CYS A 427 6.01 2.69 -22.18
C CYS A 427 4.79 1.77 -22.23
N HIS A 428 4.76 0.81 -21.31
CA HIS A 428 3.70 -0.18 -21.09
C HIS A 428 2.95 0.09 -19.76
N PRO A 429 1.80 -0.56 -19.51
CA PRO A 429 1.07 -0.43 -18.25
C PRO A 429 1.93 -0.74 -17.01
N PHE A 430 2.04 0.24 -16.11
CA PHE A 430 2.84 0.20 -14.89
C PHE A 430 4.37 0.15 -15.07
N ASP A 431 4.92 0.48 -16.25
CA ASP A 431 6.36 0.68 -16.40
C ASP A 431 6.87 1.73 -15.38
N PRO A 432 7.97 1.48 -14.65
CA PRO A 432 8.53 2.42 -13.68
C PRO A 432 9.32 3.51 -14.40
N VAL A 433 8.64 4.58 -14.81
CA VAL A 433 9.27 5.71 -15.51
C VAL A 433 9.92 6.64 -14.47
N PRO A 434 11.25 6.82 -14.48
CA PRO A 434 11.92 7.71 -13.54
C PRO A 434 11.61 9.17 -13.87
N VAL A 435 11.13 9.90 -12.88
CA VAL A 435 10.75 11.32 -12.97
C VAL A 435 11.62 12.22 -12.10
N GLN A 436 12.39 11.63 -11.18
CA GLN A 436 13.24 12.36 -10.25
C GLN A 436 14.49 11.54 -9.92
N PHE A 437 15.59 12.21 -9.63
CA PHE A 437 16.74 11.61 -8.95
C PHE A 437 17.38 12.57 -7.95
N SER A 438 18.12 12.00 -7.02
CA SER A 438 19.11 12.69 -6.19
C SER A 438 20.44 11.96 -6.29
N VAL A 439 21.53 12.71 -6.40
CA VAL A 439 22.90 12.23 -6.26
C VAL A 439 23.60 13.07 -5.19
N ARG A 440 24.23 12.43 -4.20
CA ARG A 440 25.17 13.07 -3.26
C ARG A 440 26.59 12.57 -3.54
N LEU A 441 27.47 13.47 -3.99
CA LEU A 441 28.86 13.18 -4.29
C LEU A 441 29.78 13.43 -3.10
N GLU A 442 30.71 12.50 -2.87
CA GLU A 442 31.80 12.65 -1.91
C GLU A 442 32.99 13.38 -2.57
N ARG A 443 33.22 14.66 -2.22
CA ARG A 443 34.35 15.48 -2.70
C ARG A 443 35.32 15.81 -1.57
N GLY A 444 35.92 14.77 -0.99
CA GLY A 444 36.87 14.93 0.13
C GLY A 444 36.14 15.36 1.41
N ALA A 445 36.33 16.61 1.82
CA ALA A 445 35.63 17.19 2.97
C ALA A 445 34.36 17.98 2.59
N GLU A 446 34.12 18.19 1.30
CA GLU A 446 32.93 18.88 0.79
C GLU A 446 31.94 17.89 0.15
N GLU A 447 30.67 18.28 0.15
CA GLU A 447 29.56 17.50 -0.39
C GLU A 447 28.88 18.28 -1.50
N GLU A 448 28.61 17.62 -2.63
CA GLU A 448 27.78 18.19 -3.69
C GLU A 448 26.49 17.39 -3.80
N GLU A 449 25.35 18.06 -3.61
CA GLU A 449 24.01 17.48 -3.80
C GLU A 449 23.46 17.93 -5.15
N ILE A 450 23.22 16.97 -6.04
CA ILE A 450 22.71 17.18 -7.39
C ILE A 450 21.33 16.51 -7.48
N GLY A 451 20.27 17.32 -7.49
CA GLY A 451 18.90 16.85 -7.66
C GLY A 451 18.28 17.29 -8.98
N TRP A 452 17.40 16.47 -9.53
CA TRP A 452 16.53 16.87 -10.65
C TRP A 452 15.15 16.24 -10.53
N LEU A 453 14.12 17.03 -10.88
CA LEU A 453 12.73 16.63 -10.92
C LEU A 453 12.12 17.08 -12.25
N ALA A 454 11.48 16.15 -12.95
CA ALA A 454 10.87 16.35 -14.26
C ALA A 454 9.87 17.51 -14.30
N ILE A 455 9.61 17.99 -15.51
CA ILE A 455 8.61 18.99 -15.84
C ILE A 455 7.35 18.25 -16.33
N GLU A 456 6.20 18.87 -16.11
CA GLU A 456 4.89 18.38 -16.55
C GLU A 456 4.82 18.13 -18.06
N GLY A 457 4.24 17.00 -18.46
CA GLY A 457 3.87 16.70 -19.85
C GLY A 457 4.99 16.30 -20.82
N GLU A 458 6.26 16.43 -20.44
CA GLU A 458 7.41 15.98 -21.25
C GLU A 458 7.80 14.52 -20.92
N ASP A 459 8.49 13.83 -21.82
CA ASP A 459 9.13 12.55 -21.51
C ASP A 459 10.37 12.79 -20.65
N PRO A 460 10.41 12.33 -19.39
CA PRO A 460 11.51 12.65 -18.49
C PRO A 460 12.81 11.93 -18.86
N ARG A 461 12.73 10.79 -19.58
CA ARG A 461 13.82 9.82 -19.69
C ARG A 461 15.08 10.36 -20.40
N PRO A 462 14.98 11.10 -21.54
CA PRO A 462 16.18 11.62 -22.22
C PRO A 462 16.96 12.66 -21.39
N GLU A 463 16.26 13.62 -20.77
CA GLU A 463 16.90 14.67 -19.96
C GLU A 463 17.41 14.11 -18.61
N LEU A 464 16.68 13.15 -18.02
CA LEU A 464 17.12 12.44 -16.81
C LEU A 464 18.40 11.65 -17.10
N ALA A 465 18.45 10.84 -18.16
CA ALA A 465 19.64 10.09 -18.54
C ALA A 465 20.85 11.01 -18.74
N ARG A 466 20.69 12.11 -19.49
CA ARG A 466 21.75 13.10 -19.72
C ARG A 466 22.28 13.71 -18.41
N ARG A 467 21.39 14.03 -17.46
CA ARG A 467 21.76 14.63 -16.17
C ARG A 467 22.40 13.62 -15.21
N LEU A 468 21.90 12.38 -15.18
CA LEU A 468 22.45 11.30 -14.37
C LEU A 468 23.90 11.01 -14.75
N ILE A 469 24.19 10.92 -16.07
CA ILE A 469 25.54 10.71 -16.61
C ILE A 469 26.49 11.85 -16.20
N GLU A 470 26.04 13.11 -16.30
CA GLU A 470 26.83 14.25 -15.85
C GLU A 470 27.11 14.19 -14.34
N ALA A 471 26.05 13.99 -13.53
CA ALA A 471 26.14 13.97 -12.07
C ALA A 471 27.06 12.85 -11.55
N CYS A 472 27.05 11.68 -12.17
CA CYS A 472 27.82 10.52 -11.71
C CYS A 472 29.19 10.36 -12.38
N ARG A 473 29.56 11.21 -13.36
CA ARG A 473 30.79 11.04 -14.17
C ARG A 473 32.06 10.87 -13.34
N SER A 474 32.19 11.61 -12.24
CA SER A 474 33.39 11.63 -11.40
C SER A 474 33.49 10.47 -10.40
N ALA A 475 32.41 9.70 -10.21
CA ALA A 475 32.33 8.68 -9.16
C ALA A 475 32.89 7.32 -9.62
N ARG A 476 33.68 6.68 -8.75
CA ARG A 476 34.19 5.31 -8.96
C ARG A 476 33.13 4.28 -8.60
N THR A 477 32.41 4.50 -7.51
CA THR A 477 31.35 3.62 -7.03
C THR A 477 30.07 4.42 -6.81
N MET A 478 28.96 3.88 -7.30
CA MET A 478 27.62 4.39 -7.05
C MET A 478 26.97 3.54 -5.96
N VAL A 479 26.32 4.16 -5.01
CA VAL A 479 25.74 3.50 -3.83
C VAL A 479 24.26 3.79 -3.77
N ALA A 480 23.45 2.75 -3.88
CA ALA A 480 21.99 2.83 -3.79
C ALA A 480 21.49 1.77 -2.81
N TYR A 481 20.53 2.11 -1.97
CA TYR A 481 20.01 1.20 -0.95
C TYR A 481 18.89 0.36 -1.54
N HIS A 482 19.10 -0.96 -1.69
CA HIS A 482 18.27 -1.84 -2.55
C HIS A 482 18.55 -1.64 -4.06
N ALA A 483 19.83 -1.52 -4.42
CA ALA A 483 20.35 -1.17 -5.76
C ALA A 483 19.78 -1.96 -6.95
N ASP A 484 19.13 -3.10 -6.73
CA ASP A 484 18.36 -3.82 -7.76
C ASP A 484 17.30 -2.89 -8.41
N PHE A 485 16.63 -2.04 -7.62
CA PHE A 485 15.63 -1.10 -8.13
C PHE A 485 16.27 0.00 -8.99
N GLU A 486 17.36 0.62 -8.52
CA GLU A 486 18.07 1.64 -9.28
C GLU A 486 18.74 1.05 -10.54
N ALA A 487 19.15 -0.23 -10.51
CA ALA A 487 19.64 -0.94 -11.67
C ALA A 487 18.53 -1.19 -12.72
N ASP A 488 17.34 -1.64 -12.30
CA ASP A 488 16.17 -1.80 -13.16
C ASP A 488 15.76 -0.45 -13.81
N VAL A 489 15.82 0.64 -13.05
CA VAL A 489 15.56 2.00 -13.55
C VAL A 489 16.58 2.42 -14.60
N ILE A 490 17.88 2.15 -14.39
CA ILE A 490 18.92 2.46 -15.39
C ILE A 490 18.76 1.58 -16.63
N GLU A 491 18.38 0.30 -16.50
CA GLU A 491 18.09 -0.58 -17.64
C GLU A 491 16.86 -0.12 -18.46
N HIS A 492 15.84 0.44 -17.80
CA HIS A 492 14.74 1.11 -18.49
C HIS A 492 15.21 2.36 -19.26
N LEU A 493 16.15 3.13 -18.70
CA LEU A 493 16.76 4.27 -19.39
C LEU A 493 17.65 3.85 -20.57
N GLU A 494 18.39 2.74 -20.46
CA GLU A 494 19.17 2.16 -21.57
C GLU A 494 18.26 1.83 -22.75
N SER A 495 17.08 1.28 -22.48
CA SER A 495 16.07 0.94 -23.49
C SER A 495 15.38 2.18 -24.07
N ALA A 496 15.12 3.20 -23.25
CA ALA A 496 14.42 4.42 -23.65
C ALA A 496 15.31 5.46 -24.35
N VAL A 497 16.63 5.41 -24.14
CA VAL A 497 17.61 6.37 -24.67
C VAL A 497 18.81 5.61 -25.28
N PRO A 498 18.62 4.90 -26.42
CA PRO A 498 19.63 3.98 -26.97
C PRO A 498 20.97 4.65 -27.28
N GLU A 499 20.97 5.95 -27.62
CA GLU A 499 22.18 6.74 -27.87
C GLU A 499 23.00 7.05 -26.61
N ARG A 500 22.53 6.67 -25.42
CA ARG A 500 23.23 6.73 -24.12
C ARG A 500 23.35 5.38 -23.41
N ALA A 501 22.84 4.30 -24.00
CA ALA A 501 22.78 2.98 -23.36
C ALA A 501 24.16 2.48 -22.86
N ALA A 502 25.24 2.73 -23.61
CA ALA A 502 26.59 2.33 -23.19
C ALA A 502 27.08 3.09 -21.94
N GLU A 503 26.81 4.39 -21.84
CA GLU A 503 27.18 5.21 -20.67
C GLU A 503 26.33 4.85 -19.45
N LEU A 504 25.04 4.56 -19.67
CA LEU A 504 24.11 4.09 -18.64
C LEU A 504 24.50 2.70 -18.09
N ALA A 505 24.86 1.75 -18.97
CA ALA A 505 25.35 0.43 -18.56
C ALA A 505 26.65 0.51 -17.73
N GLU A 506 27.53 1.47 -18.03
CA GLU A 506 28.74 1.74 -17.23
C GLU A 506 28.39 2.28 -15.82
N LEU A 507 27.36 3.12 -15.70
CA LEU A 507 26.84 3.57 -14.40
C LEU A 507 26.22 2.40 -13.61
N ARG A 508 25.39 1.58 -14.27
CA ARG A 508 24.77 0.40 -13.66
C ARG A 508 25.82 -0.59 -13.14
N GLY A 509 26.91 -0.81 -13.89
CA GLY A 509 28.04 -1.64 -13.45
C GLY A 509 28.80 -1.10 -12.22
N ARG A 510 28.67 0.20 -11.90
CA ARG A 510 29.25 0.83 -10.71
C ARG A 510 28.36 0.80 -9.47
N LEU A 511 27.10 0.36 -9.56
CA LEU A 511 26.18 0.27 -8.43
C LEU A 511 26.62 -0.78 -7.39
N ARG A 512 26.53 -0.43 -6.11
CA ARG A 512 26.81 -1.30 -4.95
C ARG A 512 25.75 -1.06 -3.88
N ASP A 513 25.24 -2.15 -3.30
CA ASP A 513 24.15 -2.10 -2.31
C ASP A 513 24.66 -2.35 -0.88
N PRO A 514 24.43 -1.43 0.09
CA PRO A 514 24.71 -1.69 1.50
C PRO A 514 23.74 -2.68 2.16
N LEU A 515 22.55 -2.91 1.60
CA LEU A 515 21.49 -3.71 2.22
C LEU A 515 21.85 -5.21 2.39
N PRO A 516 22.47 -5.91 1.42
CA PRO A 516 23.00 -7.26 1.62
C PRO A 516 24.03 -7.33 2.74
N ILE A 517 24.96 -6.37 2.82
CA ILE A 517 25.98 -6.29 3.87
C ILE A 517 25.30 -6.08 5.22
N LEU A 518 24.38 -5.12 5.32
CA LEU A 518 23.63 -4.86 6.55
C LEU A 518 22.91 -6.13 7.04
N ARG A 519 22.18 -6.83 6.18
CA ARG A 519 21.51 -8.12 6.51
C ARG A 519 22.49 -9.22 6.92
N ALA A 520 23.66 -9.27 6.29
CA ALA A 520 24.67 -10.31 6.51
C ALA A 520 25.52 -10.08 7.77
N TYR A 521 25.72 -8.84 8.20
CA TYR A 521 26.72 -8.52 9.24
C TYR A 521 26.21 -7.70 10.42
N VAL A 522 25.07 -6.99 10.34
CA VAL A 522 24.66 -6.03 11.39
C VAL A 522 23.19 -6.20 11.77
N TYR A 523 22.92 -6.32 13.08
CA TYR A 523 21.56 -6.28 13.59
C TYR A 523 21.44 -5.44 14.87
N HIS A 524 20.66 -4.38 14.85
CA HIS A 524 20.27 -3.63 16.03
C HIS A 524 18.84 -4.00 16.46
N PRO A 525 18.51 -4.18 17.76
CA PRO A 525 17.14 -4.48 18.19
C PRO A 525 16.10 -3.51 17.62
N GLY A 526 16.41 -2.21 17.62
CA GLY A 526 15.56 -1.15 17.01
C GLY A 526 15.15 -1.36 15.55
N PHE A 527 15.78 -2.28 14.81
CA PHE A 527 15.34 -2.68 13.46
C PHE A 527 13.98 -3.39 13.46
N ALA A 528 13.56 -3.99 14.57
CA ALA A 528 12.22 -4.60 14.78
C ALA A 528 11.74 -5.51 13.62
N GLY A 529 12.65 -6.34 13.08
CA GLY A 529 12.36 -7.25 11.97
C GLY A 529 12.41 -6.63 10.58
N ARG A 530 12.97 -5.43 10.42
CA ARG A 530 12.95 -4.66 9.17
C ARG A 530 14.35 -4.22 8.75
N PHE A 531 14.56 -4.18 7.44
CA PHE A 531 15.79 -3.65 6.81
C PHE A 531 15.45 -2.62 5.70
N GLY A 532 14.35 -1.88 5.83
CA GLY A 532 14.10 -0.73 4.95
C GLY A 532 14.89 0.49 5.42
N LEU A 533 15.42 1.31 4.52
CA LEU A 533 16.27 2.46 4.85
C LEU A 533 15.65 3.35 5.95
N LYS A 534 14.38 3.71 5.78
CA LYS A 534 13.57 4.55 6.71
C LYS A 534 13.36 3.94 8.11
N TRP A 535 13.66 2.65 8.28
CA TRP A 535 13.64 1.95 9.57
C TRP A 535 15.03 1.81 10.19
N VAL A 536 16.06 1.54 9.38
CA VAL A 536 17.42 1.29 9.90
C VAL A 536 18.25 2.56 10.05
N ALA A 537 18.06 3.55 9.17
CA ALA A 537 18.87 4.78 9.18
C ALA A 537 18.66 5.61 10.46
N PRO A 538 17.43 5.88 10.95
CA PRO A 538 17.26 6.60 12.22
C PRO A 538 17.78 5.84 13.45
N VAL A 539 17.95 4.51 13.34
CA VAL A 539 18.46 3.64 14.42
C VAL A 539 19.99 3.60 14.42
N LEU A 540 20.62 3.64 13.24
CA LEU A 540 22.08 3.65 13.09
C LEU A 540 22.67 5.08 13.19
N ALA A 541 21.95 6.07 12.66
CA ALA A 541 22.34 7.47 12.56
C ALA A 541 21.17 8.37 13.03
N PRO A 542 21.07 8.72 14.33
CA PRO A 542 19.95 9.48 14.91
C PRO A 542 19.77 10.92 14.39
N ASP A 543 20.71 11.40 13.58
CA ASP A 543 20.63 12.63 12.80
C ASP A 543 19.74 12.50 11.55
N VAL A 544 19.52 11.28 11.04
CA VAL A 544 18.56 11.00 9.95
C VAL A 544 17.13 11.03 10.47
N ARG A 545 16.32 12.00 10.01
CA ARG A 545 14.94 12.20 10.45
C ARG A 545 13.99 12.41 9.27
N TYR A 546 12.89 11.67 9.26
CA TYR A 546 11.83 11.74 8.26
C TYR A 546 10.62 12.52 8.80
N ASP A 547 10.80 13.80 9.10
CA ASP A 547 9.77 14.69 9.68
C ASP A 547 9.08 15.62 8.66
N GLY A 548 9.42 15.48 7.37
CA GLY A 548 8.85 16.26 6.28
C GLY A 548 7.38 15.95 5.94
N ALA A 549 6.74 16.88 5.22
CA ALA A 549 5.36 16.72 4.74
C ALA A 549 5.17 15.53 3.77
N VAL A 550 6.25 15.11 3.11
CA VAL A 550 6.35 13.85 2.36
C VAL A 550 7.34 12.95 3.11
N ALA A 551 6.81 12.02 3.92
CA ALA A 551 7.60 11.06 4.70
C ALA A 551 7.34 9.59 4.31
N ALA A 552 6.34 9.33 3.47
CA ALA A 552 5.95 8.00 3.02
C ALA A 552 6.01 7.91 1.49
N GLY A 553 6.76 6.95 0.95
CA GLY A 553 7.03 6.85 -0.49
C GLY A 553 5.77 6.77 -1.36
N GLY A 554 4.74 6.00 -0.95
CA GLY A 554 3.49 5.95 -1.70
C GLY A 554 2.76 7.30 -1.81
N ALA A 555 2.95 8.22 -0.84
CA ALA A 555 2.44 9.58 -0.96
C ALA A 555 3.31 10.42 -1.93
N ALA A 556 4.63 10.22 -1.93
CA ALA A 556 5.54 10.85 -2.89
C ALA A 556 5.18 10.46 -4.33
N SER A 557 5.05 9.15 -4.63
CA SER A 557 4.74 8.66 -5.96
C SER A 557 3.40 9.19 -6.51
N VAL A 558 2.37 9.36 -5.67
CA VAL A 558 1.10 9.97 -6.11
C VAL A 558 1.25 11.47 -6.39
N LEU A 559 1.96 12.21 -5.54
CA LEU A 559 2.19 13.63 -5.77
C LEU A 559 3.04 13.85 -7.02
N LEU A 560 4.01 12.98 -7.28
CA LEU A 560 4.80 12.93 -8.51
C LEU A 560 3.94 12.64 -9.74
N GLU A 561 3.16 11.55 -9.74
CA GLU A 561 2.31 11.20 -10.88
C GLU A 561 1.37 12.35 -11.24
N ARG A 562 0.67 12.93 -10.26
CA ARG A 562 -0.25 14.05 -10.50
C ARG A 562 0.47 15.33 -10.93
N LEU A 563 1.64 15.62 -10.38
CA LEU A 563 2.45 16.78 -10.76
C LEU A 563 2.97 16.67 -12.21
N ILE A 564 3.43 15.48 -12.61
CA ILE A 564 4.05 15.24 -13.93
C ILE A 564 3.00 15.01 -15.01
N LEU A 565 1.87 14.35 -14.70
CA LEU A 565 0.82 14.00 -15.67
C LEU A 565 -0.37 14.97 -15.71
N GLU A 566 -0.63 15.72 -14.63
CA GLU A 566 -1.77 16.65 -14.53
C GLU A 566 -1.39 18.10 -14.18
N GLY A 567 -0.11 18.39 -13.92
CA GLY A 567 0.37 19.73 -13.54
C GLY A 567 -0.04 20.22 -12.16
N ARG A 568 -0.85 19.46 -11.43
CA ARG A 568 -1.46 19.82 -10.16
C ARG A 568 -1.31 18.65 -9.17
N PRO A 569 -0.53 18.79 -8.09
CA PRO A 569 -0.27 17.65 -7.20
C PRO A 569 -1.51 17.24 -6.37
N ASP A 570 -2.29 18.21 -5.91
CA ASP A 570 -3.63 18.05 -5.30
C ASP A 570 -4.26 19.45 -5.19
N ASP A 571 -5.59 19.55 -5.28
CA ASP A 571 -6.30 20.85 -5.30
C ASP A 571 -6.14 21.68 -4.00
N LEU A 572 -5.62 21.06 -2.92
CA LEU A 572 -5.38 21.71 -1.62
C LEU A 572 -3.92 22.15 -1.38
N PHE A 573 -3.00 21.86 -2.31
CA PHE A 573 -1.56 22.05 -2.09
C PHE A 573 -0.92 22.98 -3.13
N ASP A 574 -0.03 23.85 -2.65
CA ASP A 574 0.79 24.69 -3.52
C ASP A 574 1.78 23.84 -4.33
N ARG A 575 1.82 24.06 -5.65
CA ARG A 575 2.63 23.28 -6.60
C ARG A 575 4.12 23.36 -6.29
N GLU A 576 4.63 24.54 -5.98
CA GLU A 576 6.07 24.74 -5.78
C GLU A 576 6.51 24.15 -4.44
N ARG A 577 5.72 24.36 -3.39
CA ARG A 577 5.95 23.76 -2.08
C ARG A 577 5.94 22.22 -2.12
N VAL A 578 5.13 21.61 -2.98
CA VAL A 578 5.16 20.16 -3.22
C VAL A 578 6.43 19.76 -3.96
N ARG A 579 6.84 20.48 -5.03
CA ARG A 579 8.10 20.23 -5.75
C ARG A 579 9.31 20.26 -4.82
N GLU A 580 9.46 21.33 -4.03
CA GLU A 580 10.55 21.41 -3.04
C GLU A 580 10.53 20.25 -2.05
N SER A 581 9.34 19.82 -1.61
CA SER A 581 9.20 18.75 -0.62
C SER A 581 9.55 17.38 -1.19
N LEU A 582 9.26 17.14 -2.47
CA LEU A 582 9.68 15.94 -3.21
C LEU A 582 11.20 15.93 -3.43
N VAL A 583 11.80 17.08 -3.79
CA VAL A 583 13.26 17.23 -3.94
C VAL A 583 13.97 16.92 -2.62
N ARG A 584 13.55 17.55 -1.51
CA ARG A 584 14.11 17.29 -0.17
C ARG A 584 13.94 15.83 0.28
N TYR A 585 12.83 15.19 -0.10
CA TYR A 585 12.53 13.82 0.31
C TYR A 585 13.43 12.78 -0.38
N CYS A 586 13.68 12.91 -1.68
CA CYS A 586 14.66 12.09 -2.43
C CYS A 586 16.11 12.34 -1.95
N ALA A 587 16.46 13.61 -1.70
CA ALA A 587 17.77 13.98 -1.13
C ALA A 587 18.01 13.44 0.30
N LEU A 588 16.93 13.18 1.06
CA LEU A 588 17.01 12.58 2.37
C LEU A 588 17.34 11.08 2.30
N ASP A 589 16.91 10.35 1.26
CA ASP A 589 17.24 8.93 1.11
C ASP A 589 18.70 8.71 0.62
N THR A 590 19.27 9.61 -0.20
CA THR A 590 20.73 9.59 -0.48
C THR A 590 21.57 9.94 0.75
N PHE A 591 21.14 10.94 1.54
CA PHE A 591 21.76 11.25 2.83
C PHE A 591 21.69 10.07 3.81
N ALA A 592 20.52 9.48 4.00
CA ALA A 592 20.30 8.34 4.88
C ALA A 592 21.14 7.13 4.47
N THR A 593 21.22 6.82 3.17
CA THR A 593 22.05 5.73 2.63
C THR A 593 23.52 5.92 2.97
N ARG A 594 24.04 7.14 2.81
CA ARG A 594 25.41 7.48 3.21
C ARG A 594 25.63 7.31 4.70
N ARG A 595 24.76 7.88 5.54
CA ARG A 595 24.89 7.79 7.00
C ARG A 595 24.86 6.33 7.50
N VAL A 596 24.12 5.44 6.83
CA VAL A 596 24.17 3.99 7.08
C VAL A 596 25.52 3.38 6.71
N VAL A 597 26.09 3.72 5.54
CA VAL A 597 27.42 3.23 5.12
C VAL A 597 28.54 3.72 6.03
N GLU A 598 28.55 5.03 6.37
CA GLU A 598 29.48 5.61 7.33
C GLU A 598 29.39 4.91 8.68
N ARG A 599 28.17 4.71 9.19
CA ARG A 599 27.98 4.01 10.47
C ARG A 599 28.46 2.56 10.43
N MET A 600 28.24 1.84 9.33
CA MET A 600 28.79 0.48 9.19
C MET A 600 30.33 0.47 9.19
N ARG A 601 30.99 1.47 8.56
CA ARG A 601 32.46 1.62 8.62
C ARG A 601 32.94 1.91 10.05
N GLU A 602 32.30 2.80 10.78
CA GLU A 602 32.62 3.08 12.20
C GLU A 602 32.49 1.82 13.08
N LEU A 603 31.43 1.05 12.87
CA LEU A 603 31.17 -0.20 13.61
C LEU A 603 32.23 -1.26 13.30
N ALA A 604 32.67 -1.37 12.06
CA ALA A 604 33.71 -2.32 11.64
C ALA A 604 35.08 -2.07 12.28
N VAL A 605 35.43 -0.80 12.56
CA VAL A 605 36.68 -0.42 13.24
C VAL A 605 36.60 -0.64 14.77
N THR A 606 35.38 -0.75 15.32
CA THR A 606 35.14 -0.86 16.77
C THR A 606 34.86 -2.30 17.22
N SER A 607 34.63 -3.23 16.29
CA SER A 607 34.27 -4.65 16.51
C SER A 607 35.46 -5.59 16.44
#